data_AF-A0AAV6AUP0-F1
#
_entry.id   AF-A0AAV6AUP0-F1
#
_cell.length_a   1.000
_cell.length_b   1.000
_cell.length_c   1.000
_cell.angle_alpha   90.00
_cell.angle_beta   90.00
_cell.angle_gamma   90.00
#
_symmetry.space_group_name_H-M   'P 1'
#
loop_
_entity.id
_entity.type
_entity.pdbx_description
1 polymer ?
#
loop_
_entity_poly.entity_id
_entity_poly.type
_entity_poly.pdbx_seq_one_letter_code
_entity_poly.pdbx_strand_id
1 'polypeptide(L)'
;MRPFSPTTEEIARRVVAQVMDLPEAEVVQVLDGVLSEFGDRHHEVEKYFHNRFAKVRPLIVAKKKLSLQRQTLIGAYFTHEYSPESAALFNPSIVPHPDQSGLPHGALRFILSLRATGEGHISSITFRVGVVNA
;
A
#
# COMPACT_ATOMS: atom_id res chain seq x y z
N MET A 1 -2.67 1.80 -0.07
CA MET A 1 -3.24 0.44 0.13
C MET A 1 -4.76 0.44 0.05
N ARG A 2 -5.37 -0.67 -0.36
CA ARG A 2 -6.83 -0.86 -0.41
C ARG A 2 -7.24 -2.21 0.21
N PRO A 3 -8.46 -2.33 0.75
CA PRO A 3 -9.01 -3.61 1.20
C PRO A 3 -9.05 -4.63 0.05
N PHE A 4 -8.52 -5.84 0.29
CA PHE A 4 -8.88 -7.00 -0.52
C PHE A 4 -10.10 -7.69 0.10
N SER A 5 -11.13 -7.89 -0.71
CA SER A 5 -12.32 -8.65 -0.35
C SER A 5 -12.41 -9.85 -1.29
N PRO A 6 -12.11 -11.07 -0.81
CA PRO A 6 -12.27 -12.27 -1.62
C PRO A 6 -13.69 -12.42 -2.15
N THR A 7 -13.83 -12.98 -3.34
CA THR A 7 -15.12 -13.14 -4.03
C THR A 7 -16.10 -14.05 -3.28
N THR A 8 -15.58 -14.97 -2.46
CA THR A 8 -16.38 -15.87 -1.61
C THR A 8 -15.75 -16.02 -0.22
N GLU A 9 -16.58 -16.34 0.78
CA GLU A 9 -16.08 -16.66 2.13
C GLU A 9 -15.14 -17.87 2.14
N GLU A 10 -15.34 -18.83 1.24
CA GLU A 10 -14.49 -20.02 1.14
C GLU A 10 -13.04 -19.64 0.78
N ILE A 11 -12.86 -18.74 -0.18
CA ILE A 11 -11.54 -18.22 -0.55
C ILE A 11 -10.92 -17.49 0.65
N ALA A 12 -11.71 -16.66 1.35
CA ALA A 12 -11.23 -15.96 2.53
C ALA A 12 -10.76 -16.94 3.63
N ARG A 13 -11.54 -17.99 3.92
CA ARG A 13 -11.17 -19.02 4.89
C ARG A 13 -9.94 -19.81 4.48
N ARG A 14 -9.76 -20.10 3.19
CA ARG A 14 -8.57 -20.78 2.68
C ARG A 14 -7.31 -19.95 2.90
N VAL A 15 -7.35 -18.65 2.61
CA VAL A 15 -6.22 -17.73 2.86
C VAL A 15 -5.87 -17.70 4.34
N VAL A 16 -6.89 -17.58 5.22
CA VAL A 16 -6.68 -17.64 6.66
C VAL A 16 -6.04 -18.98 7.07
N ALA A 17 -6.55 -20.11 6.58
CA ALA A 17 -6.02 -21.43 6.91
C ALA A 17 -4.55 -21.58 6.54
N GLN A 18 -4.15 -21.11 5.35
CA GLN A 18 -2.74 -21.12 4.93
C GLN A 18 -1.84 -20.34 5.89
N VAL A 19 -2.26 -19.14 6.30
CA VAL A 19 -1.49 -18.35 7.28
C VAL A 19 -1.50 -19.01 8.65
N MET A 20 -2.57 -19.72 9.03
CA MET A 20 -2.66 -20.44 10.31
C MET A 20 -1.77 -21.68 10.37
N ASP A 21 -1.51 -22.33 9.24
CA ASP A 21 -0.65 -23.52 9.15
C ASP A 21 0.85 -23.18 9.23
N LEU A 22 1.24 -21.92 9.04
CA LEU A 22 2.63 -21.49 9.18
C LEU A 22 3.10 -21.61 10.63
N PRO A 23 4.32 -22.13 10.88
CA PRO A 23 5.00 -21.98 12.16
C PRO A 23 5.17 -20.51 12.55
N GLU A 24 5.20 -20.20 13.86
CA GLU A 24 5.36 -18.80 14.31
C GLU A 24 6.67 -18.16 13.80
N ALA A 25 7.75 -18.93 13.68
CA ALA A 25 9.00 -18.43 13.12
C ALA A 25 8.86 -17.99 11.65
N GLU A 26 8.12 -18.75 10.85
CA GLU A 26 7.85 -18.41 9.45
C GLU A 26 6.91 -17.22 9.33
N VAL A 27 5.92 -17.09 10.23
CA VAL A 27 5.05 -15.90 10.28
C VAL A 27 5.85 -14.62 10.46
N VAL A 28 6.85 -14.62 11.35
CA VAL A 28 7.72 -13.47 11.58
C VAL A 28 8.53 -13.17 10.32
N GLN A 29 9.18 -14.19 9.73
CA GLN A 29 9.99 -14.02 8.53
C GLN A 29 9.20 -13.47 7.33
N VAL A 30 8.00 -14.00 7.09
CA VAL A 30 7.14 -13.53 6.00
C VAL A 30 6.66 -12.11 6.28
N LEU A 31 6.26 -11.81 7.52
CA LEU A 31 5.82 -10.47 7.89
C LEU A 31 6.94 -9.44 7.71
N ASP A 32 8.16 -9.75 8.13
CA ASP A 32 9.32 -8.86 7.96
C ASP A 32 9.59 -8.58 6.47
N GLY A 33 9.47 -9.60 5.61
CA GLY A 33 9.56 -9.42 4.16
C GLY A 33 8.50 -8.47 3.61
N VAL A 34 7.23 -8.67 4.00
CA VAL A 34 6.11 -7.78 3.63
C VAL A 34 6.36 -6.34 4.12
N LEU A 35 6.83 -6.16 5.36
CA LEU A 35 7.08 -4.82 5.89
C LEU A 35 8.27 -4.15 5.22
N SER A 36 9.33 -4.89 4.90
CA SER A 36 10.46 -4.36 4.14
C SER A 36 10.06 -3.94 2.73
N GLU A 37 9.14 -4.66 2.08
CA GLU A 37 8.68 -4.31 0.74
C GLU A 37 7.77 -3.08 0.73
N PHE A 38 6.97 -2.84 1.77
CA PHE A 38 5.91 -1.82 1.77
C PHE A 38 6.19 -0.60 2.67
N GLY A 39 7.07 -0.72 3.66
CA GLY A 39 7.30 0.28 4.71
C GLY A 39 7.76 1.63 4.17
N ASP A 40 8.62 1.62 3.15
CA ASP A 40 9.14 2.85 2.53
C ASP A 40 8.07 3.57 1.68
N ARG A 41 7.06 2.85 1.17
CA ARG A 41 6.04 3.41 0.28
C ARG A 41 4.76 3.85 1.01
N HIS A 42 4.46 3.24 2.16
CA HIS A 42 3.21 3.50 2.88
C HIS A 42 3.47 3.85 4.35
N HIS A 43 3.14 5.08 4.72
CA HIS A 43 3.14 5.50 6.12
C HIS A 43 2.14 4.68 6.95
N GLU A 44 2.55 4.25 8.15
CA GLU A 44 1.75 3.44 9.09
C GLU A 44 1.25 2.08 8.52
N VAL A 45 2.06 1.40 7.69
CA VAL A 45 1.68 0.14 7.04
C VAL A 45 1.17 -0.95 8.01
N GLU A 46 1.87 -1.15 9.13
CA GLU A 46 1.49 -2.13 10.15
C GLU A 46 0.13 -1.85 10.77
N LYS A 47 -0.15 -0.56 11.07
CA LYS A 47 -1.42 -0.12 11.62
C LYS A 47 -2.56 -0.38 10.65
N TYR A 48 -2.33 -0.19 9.35
CA TYR A 48 -3.31 -0.53 8.33
C TYR A 48 -3.60 -2.04 8.33
N PHE A 49 -2.56 -2.89 8.34
CA PHE A 49 -2.73 -4.33 8.40
C PHE A 49 -3.48 -4.78 9.66
N HIS A 50 -3.18 -4.21 10.83
CA HIS A 50 -3.95 -4.47 12.05
C HIS A 50 -5.42 -4.10 11.93
N ASN A 51 -5.73 -2.92 11.38
CA ASN A 51 -7.10 -2.51 11.14
C ASN A 51 -7.83 -3.43 10.15
N ARG A 52 -7.10 -3.98 9.17
CA ARG A 52 -7.64 -4.98 8.23
C ARG A 52 -7.92 -6.29 8.93
N PHE A 53 -7.01 -6.78 9.77
CA PHE A 53 -7.23 -7.97 10.60
C PHE A 53 -8.52 -7.85 11.41
N ALA A 54 -8.76 -6.72 12.08
CA ALA A 54 -9.96 -6.52 12.88
C ALA A 54 -11.26 -6.71 12.07
N LYS A 55 -11.25 -6.35 10.78
CA LYS A 55 -12.41 -6.50 9.88
C LYS A 55 -12.60 -7.94 9.39
N VAL A 56 -11.54 -8.73 9.29
CA VAL A 56 -11.60 -10.13 8.82
C VAL A 56 -11.67 -11.14 9.96
N ARG A 57 -11.40 -10.71 11.21
CA ARG A 57 -11.47 -11.53 12.41
C ARG A 57 -12.76 -12.37 12.54
N PRO A 58 -13.97 -11.88 12.16
CA PRO A 58 -15.18 -12.70 12.23
C PRO A 58 -15.15 -13.98 11.37
N LEU A 59 -14.31 -14.02 10.33
CA LEU A 59 -14.15 -15.19 9.44
C LEU A 59 -13.22 -16.26 10.05
N ILE A 60 -12.54 -15.94 11.15
CA ILE A 60 -11.52 -16.78 11.76
C ILE A 60 -12.12 -17.54 12.93
N VAL A 61 -12.23 -18.87 12.78
CA VAL A 61 -12.68 -19.75 13.84
C VAL A 61 -11.48 -20.23 14.68
N ALA A 62 -10.81 -19.29 15.35
CA ALA A 62 -9.68 -19.62 16.23
C ALA A 62 -10.13 -19.74 17.69
N LYS A 63 -9.88 -20.90 18.32
CA LYS A 63 -10.17 -21.13 19.75
C LYS A 63 -9.13 -20.48 20.68
N LYS A 64 -7.94 -20.14 20.16
CA LYS A 64 -6.82 -19.53 20.90
C LYS A 64 -6.55 -18.12 20.38
N LYS A 65 -6.04 -17.27 21.26
CA LYS A 65 -5.58 -15.91 20.90
C LYS A 65 -4.35 -16.03 19.98
N LEU A 66 -4.41 -15.36 18.83
CA LEU A 66 -3.31 -15.33 17.86
C LEU A 66 -2.19 -14.36 18.31
N SER A 67 -0.95 -14.62 17.93
CA SER A 67 0.17 -13.68 18.09
C SER A 67 -0.09 -12.39 17.33
N LEU A 68 0.52 -11.28 17.75
CA LEU A 68 0.32 -9.99 17.11
C LEU A 68 0.80 -10.03 15.65
N GLN A 69 1.95 -10.67 15.41
CA GLN A 69 2.56 -10.85 14.09
C GLN A 69 1.64 -11.63 13.16
N ARG A 70 1.03 -12.73 13.63
CA ARG A 70 0.08 -13.50 12.82
C ARG A 70 -1.17 -12.69 12.49
N GLN A 71 -1.66 -11.88 13.44
CA GLN A 71 -2.77 -10.96 13.16
C GLN A 71 -2.38 -9.95 12.08
N THR A 72 -1.21 -9.32 12.18
CA THR A 72 -0.70 -8.39 11.17
C THR A 72 -0.57 -9.06 9.80
N LEU A 73 0.02 -10.26 9.75
CA LEU A 73 0.23 -10.99 8.51
C LEU A 73 -1.10 -11.35 7.84
N ILE A 74 -2.09 -11.86 8.59
CA ILE A 74 -3.44 -12.06 8.06
C ILE A 74 -4.00 -10.74 7.52
N GLY A 75 -3.85 -9.63 8.25
CA GLY A 75 -4.24 -8.30 7.77
C GLY A 75 -3.60 -7.90 6.44
N ALA A 76 -2.31 -8.24 6.26
CA ALA A 76 -1.56 -7.99 5.03
C ALA A 76 -2.12 -8.79 3.85
N TYR A 77 -2.41 -10.09 4.02
CA TYR A 77 -3.02 -10.94 2.97
C TYR A 77 -4.43 -10.47 2.54
N PHE A 78 -5.10 -9.68 3.37
CA PHE A 78 -6.39 -9.04 3.05
C PHE A 78 -6.25 -7.57 2.63
N THR A 79 -5.08 -7.21 2.11
CA THR A 79 -4.75 -5.87 1.61
C THR A 79 -4.13 -5.96 0.22
N HIS A 80 -4.53 -5.06 -0.68
CA HIS A 80 -3.88 -4.85 -1.96
C HIS A 80 -3.06 -3.56 -1.95
N GLU A 81 -1.91 -3.56 -2.61
CA GLU A 81 -1.32 -2.32 -3.11
C GLU A 81 -2.15 -1.84 -4.30
N TYR A 82 -2.50 -0.56 -4.31
CA TYR A 82 -3.13 0.04 -5.48
C TYR A 82 -2.08 0.86 -6.18
N SER A 83 -1.82 0.56 -7.45
CA SER A 83 -0.94 1.36 -8.32
C SER A 83 -1.77 2.39 -9.08
N PRO A 84 -1.69 3.69 -8.73
CA PRO A 84 -2.41 4.73 -9.46
C PRO A 84 -1.87 4.94 -10.89
N GLU A 85 -0.61 4.62 -11.16
CA GLU A 85 0.06 4.84 -12.45
C GLU A 85 0.04 3.63 -13.42
N SER A 86 -0.95 2.74 -13.32
CA SER A 86 -0.90 1.45 -14.02
C SER A 86 -1.30 1.48 -15.50
N ALA A 87 -2.21 2.37 -15.94
CA ALA A 87 -2.78 2.30 -17.30
C ALA A 87 -2.31 3.43 -18.22
N ALA A 88 -2.29 4.68 -17.72
CA ALA A 88 -1.77 5.83 -18.46
C ALA A 88 -1.68 7.10 -17.60
N LEU A 89 -0.85 8.04 -18.06
CA LEU A 89 -0.68 9.38 -17.52
C LEU A 89 -1.13 10.41 -18.56
N PHE A 90 -1.97 11.37 -18.15
CA PHE A 90 -2.54 12.38 -19.03
C PHE A 90 -2.56 13.77 -18.38
N ASN A 91 -2.83 14.79 -19.21
CA ASN A 91 -3.07 16.17 -18.80
C ASN A 91 -1.97 16.75 -17.89
N PRO A 92 -0.69 16.77 -18.34
CA PRO A 92 0.36 17.38 -17.56
C PRO A 92 0.12 18.89 -17.46
N SER A 93 0.01 19.40 -16.23
CA SER A 93 0.07 20.83 -15.94
C SER A 93 1.26 21.10 -15.03
N ILE A 94 2.11 22.05 -15.43
CA ILE A 94 3.35 22.39 -14.72
C ILE A 94 3.27 23.84 -14.24
N VAL A 95 3.65 24.05 -12.97
CA VAL A 95 3.77 25.40 -12.38
C VAL A 95 5.06 25.51 -11.58
N PRO A 96 5.64 26.71 -11.44
CA PRO A 96 6.73 26.93 -10.49
C PRO A 96 6.35 26.49 -9.08
N HIS A 97 7.26 25.80 -8.39
CA HIS A 97 7.09 25.47 -6.98
C HIS A 97 7.14 26.79 -6.15
N PRO A 98 6.29 26.97 -5.11
CA PRO A 98 6.27 28.21 -4.34
C PRO A 98 7.60 28.49 -3.60
N ASP A 99 8.30 27.43 -3.19
CA ASP A 99 9.65 27.50 -2.66
C ASP A 99 10.68 27.21 -3.77
N GLN A 100 11.61 28.16 -3.99
CA GLN A 100 12.76 28.08 -4.91
C GLN A 100 14.11 28.16 -4.18
N SER A 101 14.12 28.09 -2.85
CA SER A 101 15.34 28.18 -2.05
C SER A 101 16.29 27.01 -2.32
N GLY A 102 17.60 27.28 -2.18
CA GLY A 102 18.66 26.26 -2.31
C GLY A 102 18.90 25.74 -3.73
N LEU A 103 18.38 26.41 -4.76
CA LEU A 103 18.59 26.02 -6.15
C LEU A 103 19.84 26.69 -6.75
N PRO A 104 20.57 25.99 -7.65
CA PRO A 104 21.61 26.61 -8.45
C PRO A 104 21.08 27.78 -9.28
N HIS A 105 21.96 28.74 -9.61
CA HIS A 105 21.60 29.85 -10.48
C HIS A 105 21.09 29.33 -11.84
N GLY A 106 19.92 29.82 -12.28
CA GLY A 106 19.28 29.41 -13.53
C GLY A 106 18.46 28.12 -13.45
N ALA A 107 18.36 27.47 -12.28
CA ALA A 107 17.46 26.34 -12.08
C ALA A 107 16.07 26.80 -11.59
N LEU A 108 15.03 26.04 -11.96
CA LEU A 108 13.65 26.25 -11.53
C LEU A 108 13.06 24.95 -10.98
N ARG A 109 12.61 24.96 -9.73
CA ARG A 109 11.82 23.88 -9.15
C ARG A 109 10.38 24.01 -9.60
N PHE A 110 9.73 22.91 -9.95
CA PHE A 110 8.35 22.90 -10.41
C PHE A 110 7.51 21.85 -9.69
N ILE A 111 6.20 22.07 -9.71
CA ILE A 111 5.18 21.07 -9.38
C ILE A 111 4.52 20.66 -10.70
N LEU A 112 4.45 19.35 -10.94
CA LEU A 112 3.77 18.74 -12.08
C LEU A 112 2.56 17.98 -11.56
N SER A 113 1.36 18.31 -12.04
CA SER A 113 0.18 17.47 -11.86
C SER A 113 0.00 16.54 -13.05
N LEU A 114 -0.42 15.31 -12.76
CA LEU A 114 -0.72 14.29 -13.76
C LEU A 114 -2.05 13.62 -13.39
N ARG A 115 -2.90 13.40 -14.38
CA ARG A 115 -4.02 12.46 -14.24
C ARG A 115 -3.48 11.05 -14.43
N ALA A 116 -3.55 10.24 -13.40
CA ALA A 116 -3.15 8.84 -13.43
C ALA A 116 -4.39 7.95 -13.42
N THR A 117 -4.50 7.06 -14.41
CA THR A 117 -5.54 6.03 -14.44
C THR A 117 -4.94 4.74 -13.90
N GLY A 118 -5.41 4.31 -12.74
CA GLY A 118 -4.98 3.07 -12.11
C GLY A 118 -5.93 1.91 -12.38
N GLU A 119 -5.70 0.80 -11.67
CA GLU A 119 -6.52 -0.41 -11.74
C GLU A 119 -8.02 -0.12 -11.53
N GLY A 120 -8.89 -0.79 -12.31
CA GLY A 120 -10.33 -0.55 -12.27
C GLY A 120 -10.78 0.78 -12.89
N HIS A 121 -9.92 1.40 -13.73
CA HIS A 121 -10.17 2.66 -14.42
C HIS A 121 -10.45 3.86 -13.49
N ILE A 122 -9.99 3.79 -12.24
CA ILE A 122 -10.17 4.88 -11.29
C ILE A 122 -9.17 5.99 -11.61
N SER A 123 -9.71 7.14 -11.98
CA SER A 123 -8.96 8.35 -12.29
C SER A 123 -8.50 9.04 -10.99
N SER A 124 -7.20 9.22 -10.84
CA SER A 124 -6.57 9.92 -9.72
C SER A 124 -5.79 11.13 -10.23
N ILE A 125 -5.62 12.17 -9.41
CA ILE A 125 -4.65 13.25 -9.67
C ILE A 125 -3.42 12.96 -8.80
N THR A 126 -2.25 12.96 -9.41
CA THR A 126 -0.96 12.77 -8.74
C THR A 126 -0.10 14.01 -8.94
N PHE A 127 0.80 14.26 -7.99
CA PHE A 127 1.73 15.38 -8.02
C PHE A 127 3.17 14.88 -7.95
N ARG A 128 4.05 15.54 -8.68
CA ARG A 128 5.51 15.34 -8.65
C ARG A 128 6.21 16.68 -8.51
N VAL A 129 7.36 16.67 -7.85
CA VAL A 129 8.26 17.82 -7.77
C VAL A 129 9.51 17.49 -8.56
N GLY A 130 10.01 18.45 -9.34
CA GLY A 130 11.25 18.32 -10.10
C GLY A 130 12.00 19.65 -10.17
N VAL A 131 13.22 19.61 -10.69
CA VAL A 131 14.04 20.79 -10.97
C VAL A 131 14.49 20.71 -12.42
N VAL A 132 14.37 21.82 -13.15
CA VAL A 132 14.89 21.99 -14.51
C VAL A 132 15.97 23.07 -14.51
N ASN A 133 16.99 22.92 -15.35
CA ASN A 133 18.04 23.90 -15.61
C ASN A 133 18.30 23.99 -17.13
N ALA A 134 19.03 25.02 -17.54
CA ALA A 134 19.38 25.28 -18.95
C ALA A 134 20.48 24.34 -19.46
#